data_AF-A0A929SHU3-F1
#
_entry.id   AF-A0A929SHU3-F1
#
_cell.length_a   1.000
_cell.length_b   1.000
_cell.length_c   1.000
_cell.angle_alpha   90.00
_cell.angle_beta   90.00
_cell.angle_gamma   90.00
#
_symmetry.space_group_name_H-M   'P 1'
#
loop_
_entity.id
_entity.type
_entity.pdbx_description
1 polymer ?
#
loop_
_entity_poly.entity_id
_entity_poly.type
_entity_poly.pdbx_seq_one_letter_code
_entity_poly.pdbx_strand_id
1 'polypeptide(L)'
;MKKEILNLLDEENADFGKLYKFYSGIEKAFINKTDNIEMGFIGDALDKEQLERDMDYCVKNYARNTKDKDKWLKRANILKKINDSTPTKHYTQVVYKDTAMKIQSAINSVNELDMQNEPKTGVIDLKNYNIPEEVIKYGIVTDEEVKGGRFINNRFIPDNIAGYLESETLKKIPKSKKQLLPANNELKPEIDLLETYELYEMHEGDKQMYSDDTLGRYKKDVERLVEYMKNNNIYELKQLRAQNFQKHIKDKTSKGNANNIIGRLRKFFNYAVQEKYVSCNPFEKLSNYKVDKNTTDKRNFTLDELKELFSGKNSGIRKELLDCLRFLLLTGVRTEEFYNLNKDSFYTDCDHPFLNVKTAKQGAGKIFYRNIPLHTLLKDLYKYDWIAKIKKIYSNKGTLSKALNAEIDKVIKDNTVSVHRLRGNFANAIDEYLCSRDFIEYQDTLKNLMGHSKRLRKDDIEDQVKYKITKTILGYAPDMTQGTYSQSEYADPKKLAIRGLNVFEDIFEYLNIPKNQIGHVKPRKSRKTKNKPIAMIAK
;
A
#
# COMPACT_ATOMS: atom_id res chain seq x y z
N MET A 1 -27.05 21.72 23.33
CA MET A 1 -27.87 20.75 24.07
C MET A 1 -29.31 21.21 24.22
N LYS A 2 -30.27 20.39 23.79
CA LYS A 2 -31.71 20.63 23.97
C LYS A 2 -32.12 20.48 25.44
N LYS A 3 -33.16 21.19 25.88
CA LYS A 3 -33.67 21.14 27.26
C LYS A 3 -34.16 19.74 27.65
N GLU A 4 -34.75 19.01 26.70
CA GLU A 4 -35.22 17.63 26.89
C GLU A 4 -34.07 16.66 27.20
N ILE A 5 -32.94 16.80 26.50
CA ILE A 5 -31.72 16.02 26.76
C ILE A 5 -31.20 16.33 28.17
N LEU A 6 -31.18 17.61 28.57
CA LEU A 6 -30.75 18.00 29.92
C LEU A 6 -31.65 17.41 31.02
N ASN A 7 -32.96 17.37 30.80
CA ASN A 7 -33.91 16.79 31.76
C ASN A 7 -33.67 15.28 31.91
N LEU A 8 -33.50 14.56 30.80
CA LEU A 8 -33.19 13.12 30.82
C LEU A 8 -31.86 12.80 31.51
N LEU A 9 -30.86 13.68 31.37
CA LEU A 9 -29.56 13.52 32.03
C LEU A 9 -29.60 13.84 33.54
N ASP A 10 -30.63 14.55 34.01
CA ASP A 10 -30.85 14.90 35.41
C ASP A 10 -31.72 13.87 36.16
N GLU A 11 -32.35 12.93 35.45
CA GLU A 11 -33.11 11.84 36.05
C GLU A 11 -32.21 10.98 36.97
N GLU A 12 -32.81 10.44 38.05
CA GLU A 12 -32.09 9.62 39.02
C GLU A 12 -31.47 8.39 38.34
N ASN A 13 -32.24 7.75 37.46
CA ASN A 13 -31.82 6.70 36.55
C ASN A 13 -32.03 7.17 35.09
N ALA A 14 -30.94 7.57 34.44
CA ALA A 14 -31.02 8.08 33.07
C ALA A 14 -31.61 7.03 32.10
N ASP A 15 -32.68 7.39 31.38
CA ASP A 15 -33.30 6.54 30.36
C ASP A 15 -32.44 6.51 29.08
N PHE A 16 -31.51 5.54 29.03
CA PHE A 16 -30.61 5.34 27.90
C PHE A 16 -31.34 5.07 26.58
N GLY A 17 -32.52 4.45 26.62
CA GLY A 17 -33.32 4.17 25.43
C GLY A 17 -33.90 5.44 24.80
N LYS A 18 -34.42 6.36 25.63
CA LYS A 18 -34.86 7.68 25.17
C LYS A 18 -33.70 8.55 24.73
N LEU A 19 -32.59 8.56 25.47
CA LEU A 19 -31.40 9.30 25.07
C LEU A 19 -30.86 8.81 23.72
N TYR A 20 -30.80 7.48 23.50
CA TYR A 20 -30.36 6.91 22.23
C TYR A 20 -31.23 7.41 21.06
N LYS A 21 -32.56 7.46 21.23
CA LYS A 21 -33.49 8.00 20.23
C LYS A 21 -33.20 9.46 19.84
N PHE A 22 -32.71 10.30 20.75
CA PHE A 22 -32.33 11.68 20.41
C PHE A 22 -31.11 11.78 19.50
N TYR A 23 -30.26 10.75 19.52
CA TYR A 23 -29.02 10.70 18.75
C TYR A 23 -29.09 9.71 17.59
N SER A 24 -30.15 8.90 17.43
CA SER A 24 -30.35 7.99 16.29
C SER A 24 -31.40 8.54 15.32
N GLY A 25 -31.21 8.39 14.00
CA GLY A 25 -32.25 8.65 12.99
C GLY A 25 -32.33 10.08 12.44
N ILE A 26 -31.19 10.77 12.30
CA ILE A 26 -31.13 12.07 11.63
C ILE A 26 -30.87 11.85 10.14
N GLU A 27 -31.71 12.42 9.26
CA GLU A 27 -31.43 12.55 7.82
C GLU A 27 -30.09 13.27 7.63
N LYS A 28 -29.07 12.54 7.18
CA LYS A 28 -27.84 13.18 6.70
C LYS A 28 -27.99 13.41 5.21
N ALA A 29 -28.19 14.67 4.83
CA ALA A 29 -27.98 15.13 3.47
C ALA A 29 -26.47 15.14 3.20
N PHE A 30 -26.01 14.33 2.25
CA PHE A 30 -24.65 14.42 1.76
C PHE A 30 -24.65 14.93 0.32
N ILE A 31 -23.85 15.97 0.07
CA ILE A 31 -23.63 16.51 -1.27
C ILE A 31 -22.50 15.69 -1.91
N ASN A 32 -22.84 14.93 -2.94
CA ASN A 32 -21.83 14.28 -3.77
C ASN A 32 -21.03 15.37 -4.53
N LYS A 33 -19.79 15.61 -4.12
CA LYS A 33 -18.89 16.64 -4.69
C LYS A 33 -18.61 16.47 -6.19
N THR A 34 -18.92 15.31 -6.75
CA THR A 34 -18.71 15.02 -8.18
C THR A 34 -19.88 15.48 -9.03
N ASP A 35 -21.11 15.41 -8.47
CA ASP A 35 -22.34 15.54 -9.26
C ASP A 35 -23.30 16.62 -8.73
N ASN A 36 -23.00 17.26 -7.59
CA ASN A 36 -23.84 18.27 -6.92
C ASN A 36 -25.27 17.81 -6.61
N ILE A 37 -25.48 16.50 -6.48
CA ILE A 37 -26.77 15.90 -6.11
C ILE A 37 -26.81 15.74 -4.58
N GLU A 38 -27.87 16.27 -3.97
CA GLU A 38 -28.18 16.07 -2.56
C GLU A 38 -28.83 14.68 -2.39
N MET A 39 -28.13 13.76 -1.71
CA MET A 39 -28.69 12.45 -1.39
C MET A 39 -28.95 12.35 0.11
N GLY A 40 -30.21 12.14 0.48
CA GLY A 40 -30.63 11.87 1.85
C GLY A 40 -30.45 10.39 2.18
N PHE A 41 -29.70 10.09 3.24
CA PHE A 41 -29.64 8.74 3.80
C PHE A 41 -30.42 8.72 5.12
N ILE A 42 -31.46 7.91 5.19
CA ILE A 42 -32.16 7.57 6.44
C ILE A 42 -31.56 6.26 6.93
N GLY A 43 -30.85 6.31 8.06
CA GLY A 43 -30.35 5.11 8.73
C GLY A 43 -30.36 5.29 10.24
N ASP A 44 -30.55 4.18 10.94
CA ASP A 44 -30.60 4.09 12.42
C ASP A 44 -29.23 4.31 13.10
N ALA A 45 -28.26 4.88 12.38
CA ALA A 45 -26.93 5.15 12.88
C ALA A 45 -26.94 6.32 13.88
N LEU A 46 -26.18 6.17 14.95
CA LEU A 46 -25.96 7.20 15.97
C LEU A 46 -25.25 8.42 15.33
N ASP A 47 -25.80 9.61 15.49
CA ASP A 47 -25.15 10.88 15.13
C ASP A 47 -24.05 11.22 16.14
N LYS A 48 -22.92 10.52 15.99
CA LYS A 48 -21.74 10.65 16.85
C LYS A 48 -21.28 12.11 16.98
N GLU A 49 -21.37 12.90 15.91
CA GLU A 49 -20.96 14.30 15.96
C GLU A 49 -21.82 15.15 16.91
N GLN A 50 -23.14 14.96 16.89
CA GLN A 50 -24.03 15.68 17.81
C GLN A 50 -23.84 15.22 19.26
N LEU A 51 -23.66 13.91 19.46
CA LEU A 51 -23.36 13.34 20.78
C LEU A 51 -22.04 13.86 21.34
N GLU A 52 -20.99 13.95 20.53
CA GLU A 52 -19.70 14.53 20.91
C GLU A 52 -19.81 16.01 21.25
N ARG A 53 -20.56 16.80 20.45
CA ARG A 53 -20.80 18.23 20.73
C ARG A 53 -21.49 18.45 22.07
N ASP A 54 -22.50 17.64 22.37
CA ASP A 54 -23.26 17.73 23.62
C ASP A 54 -22.44 17.20 24.82
N MET A 55 -21.60 16.17 24.64
CA MET A 55 -20.64 15.76 25.67
C MET A 55 -19.60 16.85 25.97
N ASP A 56 -19.02 17.47 24.94
CA ASP A 56 -18.10 18.60 25.09
C ASP A 56 -18.75 19.81 25.76
N TYR A 57 -20.04 20.04 25.52
CA TYR A 57 -20.81 21.07 26.20
C TYR A 57 -20.89 20.82 27.72
N CYS A 58 -21.14 19.57 28.14
CA CYS A 58 -21.10 19.20 29.56
C CYS A 58 -19.71 19.40 30.17
N VAL A 59 -18.65 18.97 29.48
CA VAL A 59 -17.26 19.11 29.94
C VAL A 59 -16.84 20.58 30.09
N LYS A 60 -17.25 21.44 29.15
CA LYS A 60 -17.01 22.90 29.24
C LYS A 60 -17.67 23.51 30.46
N ASN A 61 -18.89 23.08 30.80
CA ASN A 61 -19.58 23.56 31.99
C ASN A 61 -18.96 23.00 33.27
N TYR A 62 -18.54 21.73 33.28
CA TYR A 62 -17.74 21.15 34.35
C TYR A 62 -16.45 21.94 34.63
N ALA A 63 -15.77 22.42 33.60
CA ALA A 63 -14.55 23.21 33.76
C ALA A 63 -14.81 24.62 34.31
N ARG A 64 -16.00 25.19 34.08
CA ARG A 64 -16.32 26.61 34.37
C ARG A 64 -17.12 26.81 35.65
N ASN A 65 -17.96 25.84 36.06
CA ASN A 65 -18.84 25.97 37.22
C ASN A 65 -18.17 25.43 38.49
N THR A 66 -18.19 26.23 39.56
CA THR A 66 -17.65 25.85 40.88
C THR A 66 -18.69 25.21 41.80
N LYS A 67 -19.98 25.56 41.67
CA LYS A 67 -21.06 25.03 42.52
C LYS A 67 -21.62 23.69 42.03
N ASP A 68 -21.93 23.59 40.73
CA ASP A 68 -22.59 22.40 40.15
C ASP A 68 -21.61 21.50 39.37
N LYS A 69 -20.33 21.50 39.75
CA LYS A 69 -19.27 20.81 39.00
C LYS A 69 -19.57 19.32 38.83
N ASP A 70 -19.92 18.64 39.92
CA ASP A 70 -20.20 17.20 39.91
C ASP A 70 -21.45 16.85 39.08
N LYS A 71 -22.43 17.75 39.05
CA LYS A 71 -23.64 17.60 38.22
C LYS A 71 -23.28 17.54 36.73
N TRP A 72 -22.43 18.46 36.27
CA TRP A 72 -22.01 18.49 34.86
C TRP A 72 -21.11 17.31 34.48
N LEU A 73 -20.30 16.82 35.42
CA LEU A 73 -19.52 15.60 35.22
C LEU A 73 -20.42 14.36 35.08
N LYS A 74 -21.45 14.24 35.94
CA LYS A 74 -22.45 13.15 35.85
C LYS A 74 -23.09 13.11 34.47
N ARG A 75 -23.52 14.26 33.95
CA ARG A 75 -24.11 14.39 32.60
C ARG A 75 -23.14 13.94 31.50
N ALA A 76 -21.87 14.36 31.57
CA ALA A 76 -20.84 13.96 30.60
C ALA A 76 -20.58 12.44 30.63
N ASN A 77 -20.57 11.83 31.82
CA ASN A 77 -20.40 10.39 32.00
C ASN A 77 -21.54 9.58 31.38
N ILE A 78 -22.79 10.05 31.51
CA ILE A 78 -23.95 9.38 30.89
C ILE A 78 -23.83 9.42 29.36
N LEU A 79 -23.45 10.55 28.78
CA LEU A 79 -23.26 10.68 27.32
C LEU A 79 -22.07 9.85 26.81
N LYS A 80 -20.97 9.74 27.58
CA LYS A 80 -19.84 8.85 27.27
C LYS A 80 -20.29 7.40 27.08
N LYS A 81 -21.20 6.91 27.94
CA LYS A 81 -21.72 5.53 27.85
C LYS A 81 -22.50 5.27 26.56
N ILE A 82 -23.16 6.29 26.02
CA ILE A 82 -23.90 6.18 24.73
C ILE A 82 -22.92 6.12 23.54
N ASN A 83 -21.74 6.74 23.64
CA ASN A 83 -20.75 6.78 22.55
C ASN A 83 -19.82 5.54 22.50
N ASP A 84 -20.34 4.35 22.83
CA ASP A 84 -19.57 3.11 22.93
C ASP A 84 -18.30 3.28 23.81
N SER A 85 -18.44 3.99 24.93
CA SER A 85 -17.37 4.32 25.89
C SER A 85 -16.17 5.11 25.34
N THR A 86 -16.22 5.63 24.11
CA THR A 86 -15.12 6.43 23.53
C THR A 86 -15.24 7.89 23.98
N PRO A 87 -14.34 8.43 24.82
CA PRO A 87 -14.41 9.82 25.27
C PRO A 87 -13.93 10.77 24.16
N THR A 88 -14.45 12.00 24.12
CA THR A 88 -13.92 13.03 23.22
C THR A 88 -12.52 13.46 23.66
N LYS A 89 -11.74 13.97 22.70
CA LYS A 89 -10.44 14.59 22.99
C LYS A 89 -10.54 15.67 24.07
N HIS A 90 -11.62 16.46 24.08
CA HIS A 90 -11.81 17.51 25.08
C HIS A 90 -12.16 16.94 26.47
N TYR A 91 -13.02 15.91 26.52
CA TYR A 91 -13.29 15.16 27.75
C TYR A 91 -12.00 14.65 28.39
N THR A 92 -11.19 13.94 27.60
CA THR A 92 -9.88 13.41 28.03
C THR A 92 -8.99 14.52 28.56
N GLN A 93 -8.87 15.65 27.87
CA GLN A 93 -7.98 16.74 28.26
C GLN A 93 -8.38 17.44 29.56
N VAL A 94 -9.68 17.62 29.80
CA VAL A 94 -10.18 18.42 30.92
C VAL A 94 -10.37 17.53 32.15
N VAL A 95 -11.09 16.41 32.00
CA VAL A 95 -11.46 15.56 33.13
C VAL A 95 -10.24 14.78 33.64
N TYR A 96 -9.42 14.19 32.75
CA TYR A 96 -8.26 13.43 33.22
C TYR A 96 -7.19 14.33 33.84
N LYS A 97 -7.05 15.57 33.36
CA LYS A 97 -6.19 16.58 33.97
C LYS A 97 -6.62 16.93 35.38
N ASP A 98 -7.90 17.24 35.60
CA ASP A 98 -8.42 17.61 36.93
C ASP A 98 -8.26 16.43 37.91
N THR A 99 -8.51 15.21 37.45
CA THR A 99 -8.30 13.99 38.25
C THR A 99 -6.83 13.74 38.57
N ALA A 100 -5.94 13.87 37.59
CA ALA A 100 -4.49 13.73 37.81
C ALA A 100 -3.94 14.75 38.80
N MET A 101 -4.40 16.02 38.74
CA MET A 101 -3.99 17.06 39.69
C MET A 101 -4.40 16.73 41.13
N LYS A 102 -5.61 16.19 41.33
CA LYS A 102 -6.08 15.78 42.66
C LYS A 102 -5.30 14.58 43.19
N ILE A 103 -5.02 13.59 42.35
CA ILE A 103 -4.18 12.44 42.69
C ILE A 103 -2.76 12.87 43.06
N GLN A 104 -2.18 13.79 42.30
CA GLN A 104 -0.87 14.36 42.60
C GLN A 104 -0.85 15.06 43.96
N SER A 105 -1.95 15.74 44.33
CA SER A 105 -2.11 16.36 45.65
C SER A 105 -2.26 15.34 46.77
N ALA A 106 -2.85 14.16 46.51
CA ALA A 106 -3.11 13.13 47.50
C ALA A 106 -1.92 12.17 47.75
N ILE A 107 -1.02 11.99 46.76
CA ILE A 107 0.08 10.99 46.81
C ILE A 107 1.44 11.59 47.24
N ASN A 108 1.50 12.85 47.66
CA ASN A 108 2.74 13.55 48.10
C ASN A 108 3.91 13.38 47.11
N SER A 109 3.78 14.01 45.94
CA SER A 109 4.74 14.07 44.83
C SER A 109 5.07 12.72 44.16
N VAL A 110 4.88 12.68 42.84
CA VAL A 110 5.27 11.59 41.96
C VAL A 110 6.69 11.88 41.47
N ASN A 111 7.66 11.01 41.75
CA ASN A 111 9.03 11.17 41.27
C ASN A 111 9.30 10.27 40.04
N GLU A 112 10.48 10.43 39.42
CA GLU A 112 10.84 9.74 38.17
C GLU A 112 11.05 8.23 38.35
N LEU A 113 11.48 7.77 39.54
CA LEU A 113 11.62 6.35 39.87
C LEU A 113 10.27 5.68 40.00
N ASP A 114 9.26 6.37 40.53
CA ASP A 114 7.91 5.83 40.71
C ASP A 114 7.19 5.58 39.37
N MET A 115 7.63 6.25 38.29
CA MET A 115 7.05 6.14 36.93
C MET A 115 7.71 5.06 36.05
N GLN A 116 8.83 4.48 36.50
CA GLN A 116 9.58 3.42 35.80
C GLN A 116 9.08 2.00 36.10
N ASN A 117 8.02 1.86 36.92
CA ASN A 117 7.44 0.56 37.26
C ASN A 117 6.81 -0.13 36.03
N GLU A 118 6.99 -1.45 35.94
CA GLU A 118 6.49 -2.26 34.83
C GLU A 118 4.96 -2.08 34.64
N PRO A 119 4.48 -1.79 33.41
CA PRO A 119 3.07 -1.65 33.14
C PRO A 119 2.36 -3.00 33.25
N LYS A 120 1.20 -3.02 33.92
CA LYS A 120 0.30 -4.18 33.88
C LYS A 120 -0.47 -4.15 32.57
N THR A 121 -0.23 -5.11 31.68
CA THR A 121 -0.95 -5.23 30.41
C THR A 121 -2.13 -6.17 30.52
N GLY A 122 -3.31 -5.78 30.04
CA GLY A 122 -4.53 -6.59 30.04
C GLY A 122 -5.77 -5.83 30.49
N VAL A 123 -6.90 -6.53 30.56
CA VAL A 123 -8.14 -6.06 31.20
C VAL A 123 -7.98 -6.31 32.69
N ILE A 124 -8.02 -5.24 33.50
CA ILE A 124 -7.72 -5.30 34.93
C ILE A 124 -8.99 -4.99 35.71
N ASP A 125 -9.48 -5.96 36.50
CA ASP A 125 -10.55 -5.74 37.47
C ASP A 125 -10.03 -4.86 38.62
N LEU A 126 -10.62 -3.69 38.72
CA LEU A 126 -10.23 -2.65 39.66
C LEU A 126 -10.54 -3.01 41.12
N LYS A 127 -11.44 -3.97 41.38
CA LYS A 127 -11.79 -4.43 42.75
C LYS A 127 -10.60 -5.06 43.48
N ASN A 128 -9.59 -5.52 42.75
CA ASN A 128 -8.43 -6.24 43.29
C ASN A 128 -7.23 -5.33 43.62
N TYR A 129 -7.35 -4.01 43.45
CA TYR A 129 -6.23 -3.08 43.58
C TYR A 129 -6.56 -1.90 44.51
N ASN A 130 -5.54 -1.40 45.21
CA ASN A 130 -5.65 -0.20 46.03
C ASN A 130 -5.64 1.05 45.13
N ILE A 131 -6.83 1.63 44.90
CA ILE A 131 -7.06 2.74 43.97
C ILE A 131 -7.34 4.03 44.77
N PRO A 132 -6.74 5.19 44.39
CA PRO A 132 -7.06 6.46 45.03
C PRO A 132 -8.55 6.82 44.93
N GLU A 133 -9.14 7.31 46.03
CA GLU A 133 -10.57 7.69 46.10
C GLU A 133 -10.96 8.72 45.03
N GLU A 134 -10.04 9.60 44.63
CA GLU A 134 -10.26 10.59 43.58
C GLU A 134 -10.46 9.95 42.20
N VAL A 135 -9.78 8.84 41.90
CA VAL A 135 -9.98 8.09 40.65
C VAL A 135 -11.40 7.53 40.59
N ILE A 136 -11.88 7.01 41.72
CA ILE A 136 -13.22 6.43 41.90
C ILE A 136 -14.29 7.54 41.81
N LYS A 137 -14.11 8.63 42.55
CA LYS A 137 -15.06 9.75 42.66
C LYS A 137 -15.33 10.46 41.32
N TYR A 138 -14.31 10.64 40.48
CA TYR A 138 -14.43 11.38 39.22
C TYR A 138 -14.75 10.49 38.00
N GLY A 139 -15.25 9.27 38.24
CA GLY A 139 -15.94 8.46 37.22
C GLY A 139 -15.06 7.94 36.09
N ILE A 140 -13.74 7.92 36.25
CA ILE A 140 -12.86 7.19 35.31
C ILE A 140 -13.06 5.67 35.47
N VAL A 141 -13.59 5.25 36.62
CA VAL A 141 -13.80 3.86 37.10
C VAL A 141 -15.26 3.38 36.93
N THR A 142 -16.09 4.04 36.13
CA THR A 142 -17.44 3.48 35.87
C THR A 142 -17.42 2.20 35.05
N ASP A 143 -16.27 1.92 34.44
CA ASP A 143 -15.95 0.66 33.79
C ASP A 143 -15.23 -0.15 34.88
N GLU A 144 -15.84 -1.23 35.39
CA GLU A 144 -15.26 -2.08 36.46
C GLU A 144 -13.86 -2.63 36.07
N GLU A 145 -13.52 -2.51 34.79
CA GLU A 145 -12.28 -2.94 34.18
C GLU A 145 -11.61 -1.82 33.38
N VAL A 146 -10.27 -1.74 33.44
CA VAL A 146 -9.46 -0.82 32.61
C VAL A 146 -8.43 -1.57 31.78
N LYS A 147 -8.08 -0.99 30.62
CA LYS A 147 -6.98 -1.48 29.77
C LYS A 147 -5.65 -0.96 30.31
N GLY A 148 -5.09 -1.67 31.29
CA GLY A 148 -3.76 -1.42 31.82
C GLY A 148 -3.63 -0.25 32.80
N GLY A 149 -2.47 -0.18 33.43
CA GLY A 149 -2.09 0.85 34.39
C GLY A 149 -0.76 0.55 35.08
N ARG A 150 -0.35 1.45 35.96
CA ARG A 150 0.96 1.42 36.63
C ARG A 150 0.82 1.62 38.13
N PHE A 151 1.78 1.10 38.88
CA PHE A 151 1.90 1.41 40.30
C PHE A 151 2.74 2.67 40.50
N ILE A 152 2.18 3.63 41.22
CA ILE A 152 2.85 4.86 41.64
C ILE A 152 2.70 4.92 43.17
N ASN A 153 3.81 4.88 43.90
CA ASN A 153 3.82 4.79 45.38
C ASN A 153 2.89 3.69 45.94
N ASN A 154 2.99 2.47 45.40
CA ASN A 154 2.17 1.30 45.76
C ASN A 154 0.65 1.48 45.55
N ARG A 155 0.21 2.50 44.83
CA ARG A 155 -1.19 2.68 44.42
C ARG A 155 -1.32 2.46 42.92
N PHE A 156 -2.37 1.74 42.51
CA PHE A 156 -2.60 1.49 41.10
C PHE A 156 -3.25 2.71 40.43
N ILE A 157 -2.64 3.18 39.36
CA ILE A 157 -3.11 4.32 38.56
C ILE A 157 -3.32 3.86 37.12
N PRO A 158 -4.56 3.96 36.58
CA PRO A 158 -4.86 3.65 35.19
C PRO A 158 -3.99 4.44 34.20
N ASP A 159 -3.60 3.81 33.08
CA ASP A 159 -2.62 4.36 32.13
C ASP A 159 -3.01 5.72 31.56
N ASN A 160 -4.31 5.97 31.38
CA ASN A 160 -4.85 7.24 30.91
C ASN A 160 -4.58 8.41 31.88
N ILE A 161 -4.47 8.14 33.19
CA ILE A 161 -4.11 9.12 34.21
C ILE A 161 -2.59 9.15 34.40
N ALA A 162 -1.94 7.98 34.43
CA ALA A 162 -0.49 7.86 34.59
C ALA A 162 0.26 8.62 33.48
N GLY A 163 -0.15 8.46 32.22
CA GLY A 163 0.46 9.18 31.10
C GLY A 163 0.30 10.71 31.18
N TYR A 164 -0.78 11.20 31.79
CA TYR A 164 -0.95 12.64 32.02
C TYR A 164 0.00 13.13 33.13
N LEU A 165 0.06 12.41 34.26
CA LEU A 165 1.00 12.71 35.35
C LEU A 165 2.43 12.80 34.81
N GLU A 166 2.87 11.78 34.06
CA GLU A 166 4.17 11.69 33.39
C GLU A 166 4.47 12.94 32.55
N SER A 167 3.50 13.38 31.73
CA SER A 167 3.66 14.54 30.87
C SER A 167 3.83 15.86 31.64
N GLU A 168 3.20 16.00 32.81
CA GLU A 168 3.33 17.19 33.66
C GLU A 168 4.62 17.18 34.48
N THR A 169 5.07 16.01 34.96
CA THR A 169 6.39 15.87 35.61
C THR A 169 7.50 16.22 34.63
N LEU A 170 7.43 15.72 33.39
CA LEU A 170 8.42 15.97 32.33
C LEU A 170 8.45 17.43 31.83
N LYS A 171 7.37 18.20 32.01
CA LYS A 171 7.33 19.64 31.71
C LYS A 171 8.01 20.50 32.78
N LYS A 172 8.06 20.05 34.04
CA LYS A 172 8.66 20.79 35.16
C LYS A 172 10.19 20.66 35.26
N ILE A 173 10.81 19.77 34.47
CA ILE A 173 12.26 19.56 34.47
C ILE A 173 12.97 20.72 33.73
N PRO A 174 13.93 21.43 34.36
CA PRO A 174 14.75 22.44 33.68
C PRO A 174 15.49 21.84 32.48
N LYS A 175 15.53 22.56 31.35
CA LYS A 175 16.19 22.11 30.10
C LYS A 175 17.62 21.60 30.31
N SER A 176 18.34 22.10 31.32
CA SER A 176 19.71 21.71 31.67
C SER A 176 19.82 20.31 32.32
N LYS A 177 18.82 19.88 33.11
CA LYS A 177 18.83 18.54 33.73
C LYS A 177 18.37 17.43 32.78
N LYS A 178 17.68 17.77 31.68
CA LYS A 178 17.40 16.83 30.57
C LYS A 178 18.65 16.38 29.80
N GLN A 179 19.79 17.04 30.01
CA GLN A 179 21.06 16.78 29.31
C GLN A 179 22.10 16.03 30.16
N LEU A 180 21.80 15.68 31.41
CA LEU A 180 22.75 15.01 32.31
C LEU A 180 22.26 13.62 32.70
N LEU A 181 22.34 12.68 31.76
CA LEU A 181 22.41 11.24 32.00
C LEU A 181 23.52 10.67 31.08
N PRO A 182 24.24 9.62 31.54
CA PRO A 182 25.69 9.64 31.61
C PRO A 182 26.42 9.44 30.28
N ALA A 183 27.49 10.21 30.13
CA ALA A 183 28.56 10.01 29.16
C ALA A 183 29.47 8.85 29.63
N ASN A 184 29.52 7.80 28.82
CA ASN A 184 30.59 6.81 28.64
C ASN A 184 29.98 5.42 28.49
N ASN A 185 29.72 5.05 27.24
CA ASN A 185 29.96 3.73 26.67
C ASN A 185 29.91 3.87 25.14
N GLU A 186 30.66 3.02 24.44
CA GLU A 186 30.95 3.04 23.01
C GLU A 186 29.73 3.32 22.11
N LEU A 187 29.97 4.02 20.99
CA LEU A 187 28.98 4.48 20.00
C LEU A 187 27.89 3.45 19.68
N LYS A 188 26.67 3.69 20.17
CA LYS A 188 25.44 3.24 19.53
C LYS A 188 24.54 4.46 19.29
N PRO A 189 24.03 4.69 18.05
CA PRO A 189 22.99 5.69 17.84
C PRO A 189 21.78 5.34 18.69
N GLU A 190 21.08 6.35 19.21
CA GLU A 190 19.89 6.21 20.08
C GLU A 190 18.82 5.27 19.49
N ILE A 191 18.85 5.03 18.17
CA ILE A 191 18.09 4.02 17.44
C ILE A 191 18.98 3.43 16.34
N ASP A 192 19.11 2.10 16.27
CA ASP A 192 19.61 1.44 15.08
C ASP A 192 18.47 1.35 14.04
N LEU A 193 18.52 2.23 13.04
CA LEU A 193 17.51 2.28 11.97
C LEU A 193 17.48 1.00 11.13
N LEU A 194 18.58 0.24 11.08
CA LEU A 194 18.63 -1.04 10.37
C LEU A 194 17.96 -2.13 11.20
N GLU A 195 18.19 -2.19 12.51
CA GLU A 195 17.48 -3.10 13.43
C GLU A 195 15.98 -2.78 13.45
N THR A 196 15.62 -1.50 13.48
CA THR A 196 14.22 -1.05 13.37
C THR A 196 13.59 -1.46 12.03
N TYR A 197 14.37 -1.48 10.95
CA TYR A 197 13.91 -1.98 9.66
C TYR A 197 13.68 -3.49 9.67
N GLU A 198 14.50 -4.28 10.37
CA GLU A 198 14.29 -5.73 10.51
C GLU A 198 12.95 -6.02 11.23
N LEU A 199 12.62 -5.26 12.27
CA LEU A 199 11.31 -5.34 12.93
C LEU A 199 10.17 -4.91 11.99
N TYR A 200 10.35 -3.84 11.22
CA TYR A 200 9.36 -3.41 10.22
C TYR A 200 9.10 -4.50 9.16
N GLU A 201 10.16 -5.15 8.69
CA GLU A 201 10.11 -6.23 7.72
C GLU A 201 9.33 -7.43 8.29
N MET A 202 9.58 -7.83 9.53
CA MET A 202 8.85 -8.91 10.20
C MET A 202 7.37 -8.59 10.41
N HIS A 203 7.02 -7.37 10.84
CA HIS A 203 5.65 -7.06 11.26
C HIS A 203 4.77 -6.52 10.12
N GLU A 204 5.22 -5.47 9.43
CA GLU A 204 4.44 -4.83 8.38
C GLU A 204 4.69 -5.47 7.01
N GLY A 205 5.84 -6.13 6.81
CA GLY A 205 6.07 -6.93 5.61
C GLY A 205 5.07 -8.08 5.47
N ASP A 206 4.88 -8.85 6.54
CA ASP A 206 3.92 -9.97 6.58
C ASP A 206 2.47 -9.49 6.52
N LYS A 207 2.12 -8.49 7.33
CA LYS A 207 0.75 -7.93 7.39
C LYS A 207 0.30 -7.30 6.08
N GLN A 208 1.21 -6.66 5.33
CA GLN A 208 0.91 -6.05 4.04
C GLN A 208 1.19 -6.98 2.86
N MET A 209 1.70 -8.20 3.11
CA MET A 209 2.12 -9.17 2.10
C MET A 209 3.03 -8.54 1.02
N TYR A 210 4.01 -7.74 1.44
CA TYR A 210 4.92 -7.11 0.50
C TYR A 210 5.80 -8.17 -0.19
N SER A 211 5.98 -8.06 -1.51
CA SER A 211 6.98 -8.85 -2.22
C SER A 211 8.39 -8.54 -1.71
N ASP A 212 9.32 -9.49 -1.76
CA ASP A 212 10.75 -9.29 -1.46
C ASP A 212 11.35 -8.08 -2.19
N ASP A 213 10.95 -7.83 -3.44
CA ASP A 213 11.37 -6.67 -4.23
C ASP A 213 10.96 -5.33 -3.58
N THR A 214 9.81 -5.31 -2.92
CA THR A 214 9.26 -4.12 -2.24
C THR A 214 10.01 -3.93 -0.94
N LEU A 215 10.14 -4.97 -0.11
CA LEU A 215 10.93 -4.95 1.12
C LEU A 215 12.38 -4.52 0.86
N GLY A 216 13.04 -5.14 -0.12
CA GLY A 216 14.40 -4.76 -0.52
C GLY A 216 14.54 -3.31 -1.01
N ARG A 217 13.48 -2.65 -1.48
CA ARG A 217 13.50 -1.20 -1.77
C ARG A 217 13.39 -0.36 -0.51
N TYR A 218 12.59 -0.76 0.48
CA TYR A 218 12.56 -0.09 1.78
C TYR A 218 13.93 -0.19 2.46
N LYS A 219 14.52 -1.39 2.52
CA LYS A 219 15.86 -1.60 3.09
C LYS A 219 16.89 -0.65 2.50
N LYS A 220 16.98 -0.60 1.17
CA LYS A 220 17.92 0.29 0.45
C LYS A 220 17.69 1.77 0.73
N ASP A 221 16.45 2.18 0.90
CA ASP A 221 16.14 3.58 1.18
C ASP A 221 16.48 3.95 2.63
N VAL A 222 16.32 3.03 3.59
CA VAL A 222 16.80 3.17 4.98
C VAL A 222 18.32 3.21 5.02
N GLU A 223 19.00 2.28 4.35
CA GLU A 223 20.47 2.26 4.22
C GLU A 223 21.00 3.59 3.65
N ARG A 224 20.32 4.13 2.63
CA ARG A 224 20.68 5.43 2.03
C ARG A 224 20.51 6.59 3.02
N LEU A 225 19.49 6.55 3.87
CA LEU A 225 19.32 7.54 4.93
C LEU A 225 20.43 7.44 5.98
N VAL A 226 20.77 6.22 6.41
CA VAL A 226 21.86 5.95 7.35
C VAL A 226 23.20 6.45 6.79
N GLU A 227 23.50 6.16 5.53
CA GLU A 227 24.70 6.64 4.86
C GLU A 227 24.75 8.18 4.79
N TYR A 228 23.63 8.82 4.44
CA TYR A 228 23.53 10.27 4.45
C TYR A 228 23.77 10.87 5.84
N MET A 229 23.18 10.27 6.88
CA MET A 229 23.35 10.72 8.26
C MET A 229 24.82 10.62 8.69
N LYS A 230 25.47 9.49 8.40
CA LYS A 230 26.90 9.28 8.66
C LYS A 230 27.77 10.33 7.96
N ASN A 231 27.56 10.53 6.66
CA ASN A 231 28.37 11.46 5.85
C ASN A 231 28.18 12.94 6.24
N ASN A 232 27.12 13.27 6.98
CA ASN A 232 26.85 14.63 7.43
C ASN A 232 27.01 14.79 8.96
N ASN A 233 27.62 13.81 9.64
CA ASN A 233 27.81 13.81 11.10
C ASN A 233 26.50 14.04 11.87
N ILE A 234 25.41 13.43 11.39
CA ILE A 234 24.09 13.43 12.02
C ILE A 234 23.97 12.14 12.82
N TYR A 235 24.06 12.22 14.14
CA TYR A 235 24.08 11.06 15.02
C TYR A 235 22.71 10.79 15.66
N GLU A 236 21.81 11.77 15.60
CA GLU A 236 20.47 11.68 16.16
C GLU A 236 19.41 12.15 15.17
N LEU A 237 18.23 11.54 15.21
CA LEU A 237 17.12 11.92 14.32
C LEU A 237 16.68 13.37 14.51
N LYS A 238 16.82 13.95 15.71
CA LYS A 238 16.49 15.36 15.95
C LYS A 238 17.37 16.35 15.18
N GLN A 239 18.58 15.92 14.80
CA GLN A 239 19.51 16.69 13.98
C GLN A 239 19.17 16.58 12.48
N LEU A 240 18.43 15.55 12.07
CA LEU A 240 18.04 15.32 10.68
C LEU A 240 17.10 16.42 10.18
N ARG A 241 17.57 17.19 9.20
CA ARG A 241 16.71 18.09 8.41
C ARG A 241 16.18 17.32 7.19
N ALA A 242 14.96 16.81 7.28
CA ALA A 242 14.34 15.98 6.23
C ALA A 242 14.29 16.65 4.84
N GLN A 243 14.14 17.98 4.79
CA GLN A 243 14.20 18.77 3.55
C GLN A 243 15.58 18.69 2.87
N ASN A 244 16.67 18.72 3.65
CA ASN A 244 18.03 18.61 3.12
C ASN A 244 18.27 17.22 2.55
N PHE A 245 17.79 16.18 3.23
CA PHE A 245 17.83 14.81 2.69
C PHE A 245 17.00 14.69 1.40
N GLN A 246 15.77 15.22 1.38
CA GLN A 246 14.92 15.20 0.18
C GLN A 246 15.59 15.91 -1.01
N LYS A 247 16.28 17.03 -0.77
CA LYS A 247 17.08 17.73 -1.78
C LYS A 247 18.26 16.87 -2.25
N HIS A 248 19.02 16.30 -1.32
CA HIS A 248 20.14 15.39 -1.60
C HIS A 248 19.74 14.22 -2.50
N ILE A 249 18.58 13.60 -2.22
CA ILE A 249 18.04 12.52 -3.05
C ILE A 249 17.67 13.05 -4.44
N LYS A 250 16.92 14.15 -4.52
CA LYS A 250 16.49 14.75 -5.80
C LYS A 250 17.67 15.21 -6.67
N ASP A 251 18.81 15.57 -6.11
CA ASP A 251 19.99 15.93 -6.89
C ASP A 251 20.71 14.71 -7.49
N LYS A 252 20.41 13.50 -6.99
CA LYS A 252 20.95 12.23 -7.49
C LYS A 252 19.94 11.39 -8.28
N THR A 253 18.68 11.80 -8.38
CA THR A 253 17.63 11.03 -9.07
C THR A 253 16.48 11.89 -9.60
N SER A 254 15.53 11.30 -10.32
CA SER A 254 14.36 12.03 -10.83
C SER A 254 13.41 12.45 -9.70
N LYS A 255 12.64 13.53 -9.93
CA LYS A 255 11.62 14.02 -8.97
C LYS A 255 10.66 12.91 -8.51
N GLY A 256 10.21 12.08 -9.45
CA GLY A 256 9.33 10.94 -9.16
C GLY A 256 10.00 9.90 -8.27
N ASN A 257 11.26 9.55 -8.53
CA ASN A 257 11.97 8.60 -7.70
C ASN A 257 12.28 9.17 -6.30
N ALA A 258 12.64 10.45 -6.20
CA ALA A 258 12.80 11.13 -4.92
C ALA A 258 11.51 11.08 -4.09
N ASN A 259 10.36 11.39 -4.70
CA ASN A 259 9.06 11.28 -4.04
C ASN A 259 8.78 9.84 -3.56
N ASN A 260 9.11 8.83 -4.36
CA ASN A 260 8.93 7.43 -3.99
C ASN A 260 9.81 6.99 -2.80
N ILE A 261 11.07 7.44 -2.77
CA ILE A 261 12.00 7.17 -1.67
C ILE A 261 11.48 7.80 -0.37
N ILE A 262 11.12 9.09 -0.42
CA ILE A 262 10.55 9.81 0.73
C ILE A 262 9.23 9.19 1.18
N GLY A 263 8.39 8.75 0.24
CA GLY A 263 7.14 8.06 0.57
C GLY A 263 7.34 6.74 1.31
N ARG A 264 8.35 5.94 0.92
CA ARG A 264 8.70 4.69 1.63
C ARG A 264 9.27 4.98 3.02
N LEU A 265 10.20 5.92 3.12
CA LEU A 265 10.73 6.35 4.42
C LEU A 265 9.63 6.89 5.33
N ARG A 266 8.69 7.69 4.82
CA ARG A 266 7.54 8.15 5.59
C ARG A 266 6.73 6.99 6.15
N LYS A 267 6.44 5.95 5.36
CA LYS A 267 5.72 4.76 5.84
C LYS A 267 6.49 3.99 6.91
N PHE A 268 7.80 3.79 6.70
CA PHE A 268 8.69 3.18 7.68
C PHE A 268 8.69 3.95 9.01
N PHE A 269 8.85 5.27 8.98
CA PHE A 269 8.83 6.10 10.18
C PHE A 269 7.44 6.20 10.82
N ASN A 270 6.35 6.05 10.07
CA ASN A 270 5.01 5.95 10.67
C ASN A 270 4.87 4.68 11.52
N TYR A 271 5.38 3.56 11.05
CA TYR A 271 5.48 2.34 11.86
C TYR A 271 6.38 2.57 13.08
N ALA A 272 7.57 3.16 12.91
CA ALA A 272 8.46 3.41 14.04
C ALA A 272 7.86 4.37 15.09
N VAL A 273 7.01 5.32 14.68
CA VAL A 273 6.22 6.15 15.61
C VAL A 273 5.14 5.32 16.31
N GLN A 274 4.42 4.48 15.56
CA GLN A 274 3.35 3.62 16.10
C GLN A 274 3.88 2.68 17.18
N GLU A 275 5.03 2.05 16.93
CA GLU A 275 5.72 1.16 17.88
C GLU A 275 6.56 1.93 18.91
N LYS A 276 6.51 3.27 18.89
CA LYS A 276 7.18 4.18 19.83
C LYS A 276 8.71 4.09 19.84
N TYR A 277 9.32 3.53 18.79
CA TYR A 277 10.77 3.58 18.59
C TYR A 277 11.24 5.03 18.36
N VAL A 278 10.43 5.84 17.66
CA VAL A 278 10.70 7.27 17.47
C VAL A 278 9.54 8.12 17.98
N SER A 279 9.83 9.34 18.42
CA SER A 279 8.81 10.27 18.91
C SER A 279 8.00 10.95 17.80
N CYS A 280 8.56 11.08 16.60
CA CYS A 280 7.90 11.68 15.46
C CYS A 280 8.49 11.21 14.13
N ASN A 281 7.69 11.29 13.06
CA ASN A 281 8.15 11.00 11.72
C ASN A 281 8.79 12.26 11.10
N PRO A 282 10.10 12.24 10.78
CA PRO A 282 10.79 13.40 10.22
C PRO A 282 10.31 13.77 8.81
N PHE A 283 9.65 12.86 8.09
CA PHE A 283 9.19 13.04 6.71
C PHE A 283 7.69 13.39 6.60
N GLU A 284 6.96 13.47 7.71
CA GLU A 284 5.49 13.62 7.73
C GLU A 284 5.03 14.88 6.99
N LYS A 285 5.67 16.02 7.27
CA LYS A 285 5.29 17.33 6.72
C LYS A 285 5.94 17.67 5.37
N LEU A 286 6.68 16.75 4.75
CA LEU A 286 7.34 17.03 3.47
C LEU A 286 6.35 16.97 2.31
N SER A 287 6.26 18.06 1.55
CA SER A 287 5.59 18.10 0.27
C SER A 287 6.36 17.33 -0.80
N ASN A 288 5.65 16.69 -1.72
CA ASN A 288 6.24 16.05 -2.89
C ASN A 288 6.65 17.09 -3.93
N TYR A 289 7.71 16.81 -4.71
CA TYR A 289 8.00 17.59 -5.91
C TYR A 289 6.88 17.42 -6.93
N LYS A 290 6.49 18.50 -7.61
CA LYS A 290 5.55 18.41 -8.75
C LYS A 290 6.18 17.59 -9.87
N VAL A 291 5.50 16.51 -10.25
CA VAL A 291 5.84 15.64 -11.37
C VAL A 291 4.74 15.82 -12.40
N ASP A 292 5.11 16.15 -13.63
CA ASP A 292 4.16 16.15 -14.73
C ASP A 292 3.75 14.70 -15.01
N LYS A 293 2.45 14.41 -14.89
CA LYS A 293 1.92 13.06 -15.10
C LYS A 293 1.75 12.73 -16.59
N ASN A 294 1.80 13.75 -17.46
CA ASN A 294 1.54 13.61 -18.89
C ASN A 294 2.81 13.36 -19.71
N THR A 295 3.99 13.67 -19.16
CA THR A 295 5.29 13.36 -19.77
C THR A 295 5.75 11.98 -19.31
N THR A 296 5.32 10.93 -20.01
CA THR A 296 6.03 9.65 -19.88
C THR A 296 7.22 9.70 -20.83
N ASP A 297 8.44 9.74 -20.30
CA ASP A 297 9.70 9.67 -21.08
C ASP A 297 9.90 8.30 -21.76
N LYS A 298 8.84 7.50 -21.93
CA LYS A 298 8.87 6.15 -22.49
C LYS A 298 7.81 6.05 -23.58
N ARG A 299 8.25 5.89 -24.83
CA ARG A 299 7.39 5.65 -26.00
C ARG A 299 7.29 4.17 -26.34
N ASN A 300 6.33 3.82 -27.21
CA ASN A 300 6.28 2.49 -27.82
C ASN A 300 7.31 2.36 -28.95
N PHE A 301 7.59 1.12 -29.35
CA PHE A 301 8.39 0.86 -30.54
C PHE A 301 7.62 1.32 -31.78
N THR A 302 8.32 1.84 -32.78
CA THR A 302 7.77 2.00 -34.13
C THR A 302 7.79 0.64 -34.84
N LEU A 303 7.02 0.49 -35.94
CA LEU A 303 7.02 -0.75 -36.70
C LEU A 303 8.40 -1.06 -37.31
N ASP A 304 9.11 -0.04 -37.77
CA ASP A 304 10.45 -0.22 -38.36
C ASP A 304 11.49 -0.63 -37.32
N GLU A 305 11.42 -0.09 -36.10
CA GLU A 305 12.25 -0.56 -34.99
C GLU A 305 11.96 -2.03 -34.62
N LEU A 306 10.70 -2.45 -34.66
CA LEU A 306 10.34 -3.85 -34.44
C LEU A 306 10.87 -4.74 -35.58
N LYS A 307 10.74 -4.32 -36.85
CA LYS A 307 11.33 -5.02 -38.00
C LYS A 307 12.83 -5.17 -37.85
N GLU A 308 13.52 -4.11 -37.46
CA GLU A 308 14.97 -4.16 -37.27
C GLU A 308 15.37 -5.11 -36.12
N LEU A 309 14.64 -5.05 -35.00
CA LEU A 309 14.87 -5.93 -33.85
C LEU A 309 14.65 -7.41 -34.20
N PHE A 310 13.54 -7.72 -34.87
CA PHE A 310 13.17 -9.07 -35.25
C PHE A 310 13.77 -9.54 -36.59
N SER A 311 14.56 -8.69 -37.26
CA SER A 311 15.37 -9.11 -38.41
C SER A 311 16.38 -10.20 -38.03
N GLY A 312 16.85 -10.20 -36.79
CA GLY A 312 17.86 -11.13 -36.29
C GLY A 312 19.28 -10.91 -36.84
N LYS A 313 19.48 -9.91 -37.71
CA LYS A 313 20.74 -9.65 -38.43
C LYS A 313 21.81 -8.95 -37.58
N ASN A 314 21.43 -8.44 -36.41
CA ASN A 314 22.33 -7.74 -35.51
C ASN A 314 23.29 -8.69 -34.79
N SER A 315 24.57 -8.33 -34.74
CA SER A 315 25.63 -9.21 -34.25
C SER A 315 25.39 -9.66 -32.80
N GLY A 316 25.48 -10.97 -32.59
CA GLY A 316 25.34 -11.59 -31.27
C GLY A 316 23.93 -11.54 -30.69
N ILE A 317 22.90 -11.23 -31.48
CA ILE A 317 21.51 -11.36 -31.04
C ILE A 317 21.17 -12.83 -30.79
N ARG A 318 20.38 -13.11 -29.76
CA ARG A 318 20.11 -14.49 -29.31
C ARG A 318 18.69 -14.92 -29.66
N LYS A 319 18.55 -16.03 -30.39
CA LYS A 319 17.26 -16.54 -30.85
C LYS A 319 16.26 -16.71 -29.71
N GLU A 320 16.64 -17.35 -28.61
CA GLU A 320 15.71 -17.63 -27.51
C GLU A 320 15.22 -16.35 -26.82
N LEU A 321 16.01 -15.27 -26.86
CA LEU A 321 15.57 -13.96 -26.35
C LEU A 321 14.66 -13.23 -27.35
N LEU A 322 14.88 -13.39 -28.65
CA LEU A 322 13.92 -12.94 -29.67
C LEU A 322 12.59 -13.69 -29.54
N ASP A 323 12.61 -15.01 -29.27
CA ASP A 323 11.40 -15.79 -28.98
C ASP A 323 10.66 -15.23 -27.74
N CYS A 324 11.39 -14.86 -26.68
CA CYS A 324 10.80 -14.15 -25.55
C CYS A 324 10.19 -12.79 -25.94
N LEU A 325 10.89 -11.96 -26.70
CA LEU A 325 10.40 -10.64 -27.14
C LEU A 325 9.14 -10.78 -28.01
N ARG A 326 9.13 -11.73 -28.96
CA ARG A 326 7.97 -12.05 -29.82
C ARG A 326 6.79 -12.50 -28.97
N PHE A 327 7.02 -13.39 -27.99
CA PHE A 327 5.97 -13.84 -27.08
C PHE A 327 5.38 -12.68 -26.27
N LEU A 328 6.21 -11.79 -25.71
CA LEU A 328 5.73 -10.63 -24.95
C LEU A 328 4.97 -9.62 -25.83
N LEU A 329 5.43 -9.41 -27.07
CA LEU A 329 4.75 -8.55 -28.04
C LEU A 329 3.39 -9.09 -28.44
N LEU A 330 3.26 -10.41 -28.66
CA LEU A 330 2.04 -11.02 -29.20
C LEU A 330 1.04 -11.49 -28.13
N THR A 331 1.41 -11.46 -26.85
CA THR A 331 0.50 -11.81 -25.73
C THR A 331 0.22 -10.64 -24.80
N GLY A 332 1.04 -9.59 -24.86
CA GLY A 332 0.96 -8.44 -23.95
C GLY A 332 1.25 -8.78 -22.49
N VAL A 333 1.72 -9.99 -22.15
CA VAL A 333 2.00 -10.36 -20.75
C VAL A 333 3.16 -9.55 -20.18
N ARG A 334 3.14 -9.30 -18.87
CA ARG A 334 4.28 -8.69 -18.17
C ARG A 334 5.36 -9.74 -17.95
N THR A 335 6.62 -9.30 -17.82
CA THR A 335 7.73 -10.23 -17.51
C THR A 335 7.52 -10.98 -16.18
N GLU A 336 6.88 -10.37 -15.18
CA GLU A 336 6.48 -11.10 -13.96
C GLU A 336 5.47 -12.21 -14.24
N GLU A 337 4.47 -11.92 -15.06
CA GLU A 337 3.43 -12.88 -15.43
C GLU A 337 4.01 -14.04 -16.24
N PHE A 338 4.97 -13.75 -17.12
CA PHE A 338 5.78 -14.77 -17.81
C PHE A 338 6.48 -15.72 -16.82
N TYR A 339 7.02 -15.19 -15.72
CA TYR A 339 7.66 -16.01 -14.69
C TYR A 339 6.69 -16.86 -13.88
N ASN A 340 5.40 -16.49 -13.86
CA ASN A 340 4.36 -17.27 -13.19
C ASN A 340 3.76 -18.39 -14.07
N LEU A 341 4.06 -18.41 -15.39
CA LEU A 341 3.56 -19.46 -16.29
C LEU A 341 4.11 -20.85 -15.91
N ASN A 342 3.29 -21.88 -16.07
CA ASN A 342 3.60 -23.29 -15.81
C ASN A 342 3.04 -24.18 -16.94
N LYS A 343 3.13 -25.51 -16.77
CA LYS A 343 2.65 -26.47 -17.77
C LYS A 343 1.15 -26.31 -18.06
N ASP A 344 0.37 -26.03 -17.02
CA ASP A 344 -1.11 -25.89 -17.09
C ASP A 344 -1.56 -24.52 -17.59
N SER A 345 -0.60 -23.62 -17.85
CA SER A 345 -0.91 -22.28 -18.40
C SER A 345 -1.28 -22.32 -19.88
N PHE A 346 -0.97 -23.40 -20.60
CA PHE A 346 -1.30 -23.56 -22.01
C PHE A 346 -2.39 -24.60 -22.15
N TYR A 347 -3.49 -24.22 -22.80
CA TYR A 347 -4.62 -25.12 -23.04
C TYR A 347 -5.32 -24.77 -24.35
N THR A 348 -6.12 -25.69 -24.87
CA THR A 348 -6.93 -25.48 -26.07
C THR A 348 -8.40 -25.52 -25.66
N ASP A 349 -9.17 -24.57 -26.16
CA ASP A 349 -10.62 -24.48 -25.93
C ASP A 349 -11.30 -23.99 -27.21
N CYS A 350 -12.45 -24.57 -27.58
CA CYS A 350 -13.16 -24.29 -28.83
C CYS A 350 -12.22 -24.19 -30.06
N ASP A 351 -11.37 -25.22 -30.24
CA ASP A 351 -10.35 -25.34 -31.31
C ASP A 351 -9.32 -24.21 -31.41
N HIS A 352 -9.21 -23.37 -30.36
CA HIS A 352 -8.26 -22.27 -30.31
C HIS A 352 -7.32 -22.41 -29.10
N PRO A 353 -6.00 -22.16 -29.27
CA PRO A 353 -5.04 -22.21 -28.18
C PRO A 353 -5.10 -20.96 -27.30
N PHE A 354 -5.03 -21.14 -25.99
CA PHE A 354 -5.08 -20.07 -24.99
C PHE A 354 -3.90 -20.15 -24.02
N LEU A 355 -3.59 -18.98 -23.44
CA LEU A 355 -2.67 -18.80 -22.34
C LEU A 355 -3.44 -18.32 -21.10
N ASN A 356 -3.50 -19.17 -20.08
CA ASN A 356 -4.00 -18.81 -18.76
C ASN A 356 -2.89 -18.11 -17.95
N VAL A 357 -3.15 -16.87 -17.51
CA VAL A 357 -2.16 -16.00 -16.87
C VAL A 357 -2.62 -15.57 -15.48
N LYS A 358 -1.80 -15.85 -14.47
CA LYS A 358 -1.94 -15.26 -13.13
C LYS A 358 -1.50 -13.79 -13.14
N THR A 359 -2.42 -12.87 -12.86
CA THR A 359 -2.17 -11.43 -12.91
C THR A 359 -1.29 -10.97 -11.75
N ALA A 360 -0.19 -10.28 -12.05
CA ALA A 360 0.89 -10.00 -11.11
C ALA A 360 0.70 -8.77 -10.19
N LYS A 361 -0.24 -7.86 -10.49
CA LYS A 361 -0.41 -6.61 -9.73
C LYS A 361 -1.88 -6.22 -9.63
N GLN A 362 -2.51 -6.51 -8.49
CA GLN A 362 -3.76 -5.88 -8.08
C GLN A 362 -3.77 -5.70 -6.54
N GLY A 363 -4.34 -4.58 -6.08
CA GLY A 363 -4.44 -4.27 -4.66
C GLY A 363 -5.40 -5.24 -3.93
N ALA A 364 -5.14 -5.47 -2.64
CA ALA A 364 -5.98 -6.24 -1.72
C ALA A 364 -6.01 -7.78 -1.90
N GLY A 365 -4.87 -8.41 -2.24
CA GLY A 365 -4.69 -9.86 -2.01
C GLY A 365 -5.50 -10.81 -2.91
N LYS A 366 -6.26 -10.30 -3.88
CA LYS A 366 -7.06 -11.12 -4.79
C LYS A 366 -6.20 -11.68 -5.94
N ILE A 367 -6.20 -13.00 -6.09
CA ILE A 367 -5.56 -13.71 -7.21
C ILE A 367 -6.53 -13.75 -8.38
N PHE A 368 -6.13 -13.17 -9.51
CA PHE A 368 -6.93 -13.18 -10.74
C PHE A 368 -6.22 -13.91 -11.87
N TYR A 369 -6.96 -14.78 -12.54
CA TYR A 369 -6.55 -15.47 -13.75
C TYR A 369 -7.25 -14.86 -14.96
N ARG A 370 -6.56 -14.86 -16.11
CA ARG A 370 -7.14 -14.42 -17.37
C ARG A 370 -6.65 -15.30 -18.52
N ASN A 371 -7.55 -15.54 -19.46
CA ASN A 371 -7.28 -16.33 -20.64
C ASN A 371 -6.99 -15.41 -21.83
N ILE A 372 -5.80 -15.55 -22.41
CA ILE A 372 -5.35 -14.79 -23.57
C ILE A 372 -5.34 -15.74 -24.78
N PRO A 373 -6.14 -15.49 -25.84
CA PRO A 373 -6.06 -16.29 -27.05
C PRO A 373 -4.68 -16.12 -27.68
N LEU A 374 -4.07 -17.24 -28.10
CA LEU A 374 -2.75 -17.24 -28.70
C LEU A 374 -2.86 -17.05 -30.22
N HIS A 375 -2.02 -16.16 -30.75
CA HIS A 375 -1.95 -15.85 -32.17
C HIS A 375 -1.14 -16.90 -32.94
N THR A 376 -1.50 -17.18 -34.20
CA THR A 376 -0.85 -18.19 -35.06
C THR A 376 0.65 -17.94 -35.25
N LEU A 377 1.09 -16.69 -35.20
CA LEU A 377 2.50 -16.27 -35.20
C LEU A 377 3.32 -16.79 -33.99
N LEU A 378 2.66 -17.39 -33.00
CA LEU A 378 3.27 -18.05 -31.84
C LEU A 378 3.14 -19.57 -31.88
N LYS A 379 2.72 -20.20 -33.00
CA LYS A 379 2.43 -21.64 -33.07
C LYS A 379 3.58 -22.53 -32.58
N ASP A 380 4.82 -22.13 -32.82
CA ASP A 380 6.03 -22.81 -32.33
C ASP A 380 6.28 -22.63 -30.82
N LEU A 381 5.58 -21.71 -30.18
CA LEU A 381 5.71 -21.33 -28.76
C LEU A 381 4.50 -21.70 -27.89
N TYR A 382 3.55 -22.49 -28.39
CA TYR A 382 2.32 -22.92 -27.68
C TYR A 382 2.54 -23.93 -26.54
N LYS A 383 3.78 -24.26 -26.19
CA LYS A 383 4.11 -25.24 -25.15
C LYS A 383 5.07 -24.67 -24.13
N TYR A 384 4.96 -25.13 -22.89
CA TYR A 384 5.76 -24.63 -21.77
C TYR A 384 7.27 -24.95 -21.86
N ASP A 385 7.70 -25.94 -22.66
CA ASP A 385 9.08 -26.44 -22.65
C ASP A 385 10.15 -25.37 -22.93
N TRP A 386 9.86 -24.42 -23.83
CA TRP A 386 10.80 -23.33 -24.14
C TRP A 386 10.89 -22.32 -22.98
N ILE A 387 9.77 -22.05 -22.30
CA ILE A 387 9.72 -21.20 -21.11
C ILE A 387 10.53 -21.83 -19.98
N ALA A 388 10.40 -23.14 -19.77
CA ALA A 388 11.18 -23.87 -18.76
C ALA A 388 12.69 -23.74 -19.01
N LYS A 389 13.13 -23.82 -20.28
CA LYS A 389 14.53 -23.61 -20.67
C LYS A 389 15.01 -22.19 -20.39
N ILE A 390 14.20 -21.18 -20.70
CA ILE A 390 14.50 -19.77 -20.39
C ILE A 390 14.65 -19.55 -18.89
N LYS A 391 13.71 -20.05 -18.08
CA LYS A 391 13.73 -19.91 -16.61
C LYS A 391 14.93 -20.61 -15.97
N LYS A 392 15.41 -21.71 -16.56
CA LYS A 392 16.63 -22.40 -16.12
C LYS A 392 17.89 -21.55 -16.32
N ILE A 393 17.93 -20.72 -17.36
CA ILE A 393 19.08 -19.87 -17.66
C ILE A 393 19.00 -18.54 -16.92
N TYR A 394 17.81 -17.94 -16.89
CA TYR A 394 17.51 -16.68 -16.23
C TYR A 394 16.62 -16.97 -15.02
N SER A 395 17.21 -17.02 -13.83
CA SER A 395 16.55 -17.49 -12.62
C SER A 395 15.42 -16.58 -12.11
N ASN A 396 15.39 -15.31 -12.53
CA ASN A 396 14.34 -14.37 -12.13
C ASN A 396 14.05 -13.31 -13.20
N LYS A 397 12.89 -12.66 -13.08
CA LYS A 397 12.40 -11.61 -14.00
C LYS A 397 13.41 -10.50 -14.26
N GLY A 398 14.22 -10.14 -13.25
CA GLY A 398 15.17 -9.03 -13.35
C GLY A 398 16.33 -9.39 -14.27
N THR A 399 16.84 -10.63 -14.15
CA THR A 399 17.89 -11.14 -15.03
C THR A 399 17.42 -11.28 -16.48
N LEU A 400 16.20 -11.78 -16.71
CA LEU A 400 15.63 -11.85 -18.05
C LEU A 400 15.37 -10.46 -18.63
N SER A 401 14.75 -9.55 -17.87
CA SER A 401 14.47 -8.18 -18.35
C SER A 401 15.74 -7.46 -18.77
N LYS A 402 16.83 -7.60 -18.02
CA LYS A 402 18.15 -7.06 -18.39
C LYS A 402 18.67 -7.68 -19.68
N ALA A 403 18.54 -9.00 -19.84
CA ALA A 403 18.98 -9.69 -21.04
C ALA A 403 18.15 -9.27 -22.28
N LEU A 404 16.84 -9.13 -22.13
CA LEU A 404 15.93 -8.68 -23.20
C LEU A 404 16.21 -7.22 -23.60
N ASN A 405 16.38 -6.32 -22.64
CA ASN A 405 16.78 -4.94 -22.94
C ASN A 405 18.16 -4.89 -23.60
N ALA A 406 19.10 -5.75 -23.21
CA ALA A 406 20.40 -5.82 -23.89
C ALA A 406 20.30 -6.29 -25.35
N GLU A 407 19.27 -7.05 -25.73
CA GLU A 407 19.00 -7.35 -27.16
C GLU A 407 18.40 -6.14 -27.87
N ILE A 408 17.46 -5.43 -27.22
CA ILE A 408 16.87 -4.18 -27.72
C ILE A 408 17.97 -3.12 -27.96
N ASP A 409 18.85 -2.91 -26.98
CA ASP A 409 19.92 -1.90 -27.01
C ASP A 409 20.98 -2.16 -28.08
N LYS A 410 21.05 -3.38 -28.66
CA LYS A 410 21.92 -3.65 -29.81
C LYS A 410 21.43 -2.94 -31.06
N VAL A 411 20.12 -2.77 -31.17
CA VAL A 411 19.41 -2.27 -32.35
C VAL A 411 18.99 -0.81 -32.13
N ILE A 412 18.33 -0.57 -31.00
CA ILE A 412 17.70 0.71 -30.70
C ILE A 412 18.52 1.43 -29.63
N LYS A 413 19.18 2.52 -30.01
CA LYS A 413 19.98 3.38 -29.12
C LYS A 413 19.13 4.47 -28.45
N ASP A 414 17.89 4.14 -28.11
CA ASP A 414 16.94 5.04 -27.46
C ASP A 414 16.57 4.50 -26.07
N ASN A 415 17.01 5.21 -25.03
CA ASN A 415 16.76 4.82 -23.64
C ASN A 415 15.29 4.97 -23.22
N THR A 416 14.43 5.55 -24.04
CA THR A 416 12.99 5.69 -23.81
C THR A 416 12.22 4.40 -24.17
N VAL A 417 12.85 3.52 -24.94
CA VAL A 417 12.29 2.23 -25.34
C VAL A 417 12.80 1.12 -24.40
N SER A 418 11.96 0.13 -24.09
CA SER A 418 12.36 -1.01 -23.27
C SER A 418 11.41 -2.18 -23.48
N VAL A 419 11.78 -3.37 -23.01
CA VAL A 419 10.95 -4.59 -23.08
C VAL A 419 9.53 -4.39 -22.57
N HIS A 420 9.33 -3.52 -21.56
CA HIS A 420 7.99 -3.24 -21.03
C HIS A 420 7.06 -2.56 -22.04
N ARG A 421 7.62 -1.87 -23.05
CA ARG A 421 6.88 -1.13 -24.07
C ARG A 421 6.27 -2.02 -25.14
N LEU A 422 6.74 -3.26 -25.31
CA LEU A 422 6.11 -4.25 -26.20
C LEU A 422 4.64 -4.50 -25.84
N ARG A 423 4.30 -4.45 -24.55
CA ARG A 423 2.92 -4.54 -24.08
C ARG A 423 2.07 -3.36 -24.53
N GLY A 424 2.67 -2.17 -24.68
CA GLY A 424 2.01 -1.00 -25.26
C GLY A 424 1.78 -1.18 -26.76
N ASN A 425 2.76 -1.73 -27.48
CA ASN A 425 2.59 -2.09 -28.90
C ASN A 425 1.47 -3.12 -29.11
N PHE A 426 1.40 -4.16 -28.27
CA PHE A 426 0.29 -5.10 -28.25
C PHE A 426 -1.05 -4.38 -28.10
N ALA A 427 -1.18 -3.53 -27.06
CA ALA A 427 -2.42 -2.83 -26.77
C ALA A 427 -2.86 -1.95 -27.96
N ASN A 428 -1.92 -1.19 -28.54
CA ASN A 428 -2.19 -0.34 -29.69
C ASN A 428 -2.65 -1.13 -30.91
N ALA A 429 -1.99 -2.24 -31.26
CA ALA A 429 -2.36 -3.06 -32.42
C ALA A 429 -3.76 -3.66 -32.28
N ILE A 430 -4.12 -4.12 -31.08
CA ILE A 430 -5.47 -4.59 -30.79
C ILE A 430 -6.47 -3.43 -30.89
N ASP A 431 -6.18 -2.30 -30.25
CA ASP A 431 -7.06 -1.13 -30.21
C ASP A 431 -7.33 -0.55 -31.62
N GLU A 432 -6.31 -0.46 -32.46
CA GLU A 432 -6.44 -0.02 -33.85
C GLU A 432 -7.35 -0.96 -34.65
N TYR A 433 -7.18 -2.28 -34.48
CA TYR A 433 -8.03 -3.26 -35.13
C TYR A 433 -9.48 -3.23 -34.62
N LEU A 434 -9.69 -3.03 -33.32
CA LEU A 434 -11.03 -2.87 -32.76
C LEU A 434 -11.75 -1.62 -33.30
N CYS A 435 -11.01 -0.63 -33.79
CA CYS A 435 -11.54 0.55 -34.47
C CYS A 435 -11.67 0.39 -36.00
N SER A 436 -11.23 -0.75 -36.57
CA SER A 436 -11.33 -1.04 -38.00
C SER A 436 -12.77 -1.36 -38.41
N ARG A 437 -13.11 -1.09 -39.68
CA ARG A 437 -14.44 -1.42 -40.22
C ARG A 437 -14.74 -2.91 -40.12
N ASP A 438 -13.76 -3.76 -40.36
CA ASP A 438 -13.90 -5.23 -40.33
C ASP A 438 -14.37 -5.75 -38.97
N PHE A 439 -13.84 -5.18 -37.87
CA PHE A 439 -14.28 -5.56 -36.53
C PHE A 439 -15.69 -5.04 -36.22
N ILE A 440 -15.99 -3.80 -36.64
CA ILE A 440 -17.30 -3.17 -36.44
C ILE A 440 -18.40 -3.94 -37.18
N GLU A 441 -18.13 -4.35 -38.42
CA GLU A 441 -19.07 -5.14 -39.24
C GLU A 441 -19.30 -6.54 -38.66
N TYR A 442 -18.26 -7.18 -38.11
CA TYR A 442 -18.43 -8.45 -37.39
C TYR A 442 -19.31 -8.30 -36.15
N GLN A 443 -19.10 -7.26 -35.34
CA GLN A 443 -19.90 -6.99 -34.14
C GLN A 443 -21.37 -6.69 -34.49
N ASP A 444 -21.60 -5.88 -35.54
CA ASP A 444 -22.94 -5.59 -36.03
C ASP A 444 -23.63 -6.87 -36.52
N THR A 445 -22.90 -7.77 -37.22
CA THR A 445 -23.42 -9.07 -37.66
C THR A 445 -23.81 -9.97 -36.49
N LEU A 446 -22.98 -10.03 -35.45
CA LEU A 446 -23.23 -10.85 -34.24
C LEU A 446 -24.42 -10.31 -33.43
N LYS A 447 -24.56 -8.98 -33.29
CA LYS A 447 -25.71 -8.35 -32.63
C LYS A 447 -27.00 -8.52 -33.40
N ASN A 448 -26.95 -8.45 -34.73
CA ASN A 448 -28.09 -8.73 -35.60
C ASN A 448 -28.52 -10.20 -35.50
N LEU A 449 -27.56 -11.14 -35.39
CA LEU A 449 -27.84 -12.55 -35.12
C LEU A 449 -28.49 -12.77 -33.74
N MET A 450 -28.12 -11.97 -32.74
CA MET A 450 -28.64 -12.05 -31.36
C MET A 450 -29.85 -11.14 -31.09
N GLY A 451 -30.43 -10.49 -32.12
CA GLY A 451 -31.66 -9.71 -31.99
C GLY A 451 -31.55 -8.34 -31.29
N HIS A 452 -30.35 -7.78 -31.16
CA HIS A 452 -30.15 -6.46 -30.55
C HIS A 452 -29.98 -5.36 -31.63
N SER A 453 -30.95 -4.45 -31.74
CA SER A 453 -31.14 -3.56 -32.90
C SER A 453 -30.35 -2.23 -32.91
N LYS A 454 -29.40 -2.01 -31.99
CA LYS A 454 -28.74 -0.70 -31.85
C LYS A 454 -27.30 -0.72 -32.36
N ARG A 455 -27.09 -0.05 -33.50
CA ARG A 455 -25.76 0.28 -34.07
C ARG A 455 -25.00 1.15 -33.06
N LEU A 456 -23.76 0.77 -32.73
CA LEU A 456 -22.91 1.59 -31.84
C LEU A 456 -22.37 2.80 -32.63
N ARG A 457 -22.39 4.00 -32.03
CA ARG A 457 -21.67 5.14 -32.61
C ARG A 457 -20.16 4.95 -32.41
N LYS A 458 -19.34 5.56 -33.27
CA LYS A 458 -17.87 5.48 -33.20
C LYS A 458 -17.33 5.80 -31.79
N ASP A 459 -17.91 6.80 -31.15
CA ASP A 459 -17.54 7.23 -29.79
C ASP A 459 -17.95 6.20 -28.72
N ASP A 460 -19.06 5.47 -28.92
CA ASP A 460 -19.50 4.39 -28.02
C ASP A 460 -18.58 3.14 -28.11
N ILE A 461 -17.92 2.91 -29.26
CA ILE A 461 -16.96 1.81 -29.48
C ILE A 461 -15.64 2.10 -28.76
N GLU A 462 -15.19 3.35 -28.82
CA GLU A 462 -13.93 3.81 -28.23
C GLU A 462 -13.95 3.72 -26.70
N ASP A 463 -15.08 4.04 -26.06
CA ASP A 463 -15.22 4.00 -24.59
C ASP A 463 -15.74 2.67 -24.04
N GLN A 464 -16.61 1.92 -24.76
CA GLN A 464 -17.21 0.70 -24.20
C GLN A 464 -16.54 -0.60 -24.67
N VAL A 465 -16.07 -0.70 -25.91
CA VAL A 465 -15.58 -1.97 -26.47
C VAL A 465 -14.07 -2.09 -26.33
N LYS A 466 -13.33 -1.05 -26.76
CA LYS A 466 -11.87 -0.94 -26.60
C LYS A 466 -11.47 -1.02 -25.12
N TYR A 467 -12.16 -0.25 -24.28
CA TYR A 467 -11.94 -0.27 -22.83
C TYR A 467 -12.20 -1.64 -22.21
N LYS A 468 -13.20 -2.40 -22.68
CA LYS A 468 -13.53 -3.72 -22.10
C LYS A 468 -12.62 -4.83 -22.62
N ILE A 469 -12.43 -4.99 -23.93
CA ILE A 469 -11.71 -6.14 -24.51
C ILE A 469 -10.21 -6.05 -24.21
N THR A 470 -9.56 -4.93 -24.57
CA THR A 470 -8.12 -4.76 -24.38
C THR A 470 -7.76 -4.78 -22.89
N LYS A 471 -8.52 -4.11 -22.03
CA LYS A 471 -8.26 -4.17 -20.57
C LYS A 471 -8.51 -5.56 -19.98
N THR A 472 -9.48 -6.33 -20.50
CA THR A 472 -9.70 -7.71 -20.03
C THR A 472 -8.52 -8.60 -20.41
N ILE A 473 -8.05 -8.55 -21.66
CA ILE A 473 -6.88 -9.31 -22.12
C ILE A 473 -5.63 -8.91 -21.33
N LEU A 474 -5.49 -7.62 -20.99
CA LEU A 474 -4.38 -7.09 -20.22
C LEU A 474 -4.55 -7.24 -18.69
N GLY A 475 -5.72 -7.62 -18.18
CA GLY A 475 -6.00 -7.76 -16.74
C GLY A 475 -6.09 -6.42 -15.98
N TYR A 476 -6.59 -5.37 -16.62
CA TYR A 476 -6.89 -4.06 -16.00
C TYR A 476 -8.35 -3.93 -15.50
N ALA A 477 -9.23 -4.90 -15.79
CA ALA A 477 -10.65 -4.92 -15.37
C ALA A 477 -11.02 -6.29 -14.74
N PRO A 478 -10.66 -6.52 -13.46
CA PRO A 478 -10.80 -7.83 -12.81
C PRO A 478 -12.24 -8.25 -12.46
N ASP A 479 -13.12 -7.28 -12.17
CA ASP A 479 -14.56 -7.47 -12.00
C ASP A 479 -15.21 -8.12 -13.23
N MET A 480 -14.71 -7.78 -14.42
CA MET A 480 -15.16 -8.35 -15.71
C MET A 480 -14.52 -9.70 -16.03
N THR A 481 -13.49 -10.15 -15.28
CA THR A 481 -12.83 -11.45 -15.50
C THR A 481 -13.50 -12.62 -14.79
N GLN A 482 -14.43 -12.36 -13.86
CA GLN A 482 -15.13 -13.40 -13.08
C GLN A 482 -16.66 -13.48 -13.34
N GLY A 483 -17.22 -12.60 -14.18
CA GLY A 483 -18.62 -12.63 -14.60
C GLY A 483 -18.83 -13.22 -15.99
N THR A 484 -20.05 -13.13 -16.54
CA THR A 484 -20.54 -13.58 -17.87
C THR A 484 -19.52 -13.51 -19.03
N TYR A 485 -18.53 -12.62 -18.99
CA TYR A 485 -17.44 -12.46 -19.97
C TYR A 485 -16.26 -13.47 -19.87
N SER A 486 -16.30 -14.40 -18.92
CA SER A 486 -15.44 -15.59 -18.86
C SER A 486 -16.08 -16.84 -19.51
N GLN A 487 -17.32 -16.74 -19.99
CA GLN A 487 -18.03 -17.82 -20.69
C GLN A 487 -17.50 -17.98 -22.14
N SER A 488 -17.67 -19.18 -22.71
CA SER A 488 -17.26 -19.54 -24.08
C SER A 488 -17.80 -18.57 -25.15
N GLU A 489 -18.96 -17.97 -24.91
CA GLU A 489 -19.63 -16.99 -25.80
C GLU A 489 -18.80 -15.72 -26.05
N TYR A 490 -17.88 -15.35 -25.13
CA TYR A 490 -16.97 -14.22 -25.28
C TYR A 490 -15.54 -14.61 -25.70
N ALA A 491 -15.31 -15.90 -25.97
CA ALA A 491 -14.06 -16.36 -26.56
C ALA A 491 -13.87 -15.77 -27.98
N ASP A 492 -14.96 -15.64 -28.74
CA ASP A 492 -14.92 -15.22 -30.14
C ASP A 492 -14.53 -13.74 -30.35
N PRO A 493 -15.04 -12.76 -29.57
CA PRO A 493 -14.54 -11.39 -29.62
C PRO A 493 -13.04 -11.27 -29.26
N LYS A 494 -12.54 -12.07 -28.32
CA LYS A 494 -11.10 -12.07 -27.96
C LYS A 494 -10.25 -12.72 -29.05
N LYS A 495 -10.70 -13.84 -29.63
CA LYS A 495 -10.07 -14.49 -30.79
C LYS A 495 -10.05 -13.57 -32.00
N LEU A 496 -11.12 -12.80 -32.22
CA LEU A 496 -11.18 -11.85 -33.31
C LEU A 496 -10.25 -10.66 -33.05
N ALA A 497 -10.23 -10.13 -31.83
CA ALA A 497 -9.38 -8.99 -31.48
C ALA A 497 -7.90 -9.23 -31.76
N ILE A 498 -7.39 -10.45 -31.51
CA ILE A 498 -5.99 -10.78 -31.77
C ILE A 498 -5.62 -10.78 -33.26
N ARG A 499 -6.57 -10.73 -34.20
CA ARG A 499 -6.26 -10.51 -35.63
C ARG A 499 -5.58 -9.16 -35.88
N GLY A 500 -5.74 -8.18 -34.99
CA GLY A 500 -4.97 -6.93 -35.06
C GLY A 500 -3.45 -7.14 -35.00
N LEU A 501 -2.99 -8.28 -34.49
CA LEU A 501 -1.58 -8.65 -34.46
C LEU A 501 -1.03 -9.08 -35.82
N ASN A 502 -1.87 -9.24 -36.86
CA ASN A 502 -1.43 -9.49 -38.24
C ASN A 502 -0.55 -8.37 -38.77
N VAL A 503 -0.61 -7.16 -38.21
CA VAL A 503 0.32 -6.06 -38.51
C VAL A 503 1.79 -6.43 -38.27
N PHE A 504 2.05 -7.51 -37.51
CA PHE A 504 3.38 -8.03 -37.20
C PHE A 504 3.77 -9.29 -38.02
N GLU A 505 2.97 -9.75 -38.97
CA GLU A 505 3.20 -11.03 -39.68
C GLU A 505 4.59 -11.09 -40.36
N ASP A 506 4.99 -10.00 -41.01
CA ASP A 506 6.21 -9.97 -41.83
C ASP A 506 7.48 -9.53 -41.09
N ILE A 507 7.41 -9.27 -39.78
CA ILE A 507 8.56 -8.68 -39.06
C ILE A 507 9.51 -9.72 -38.47
N PHE A 508 9.09 -10.99 -38.38
CA PHE A 508 9.83 -12.05 -37.68
C PHE A 508 10.85 -12.79 -38.57
N GLU A 509 11.65 -12.05 -39.35
CA GLU A 509 12.63 -12.65 -40.28
C GLU A 509 13.64 -13.57 -39.60
N TYR A 510 13.97 -13.32 -38.32
CA TYR A 510 14.92 -14.13 -37.56
C TYR A 510 14.56 -15.62 -37.49
N LEU A 511 13.28 -15.98 -37.69
CA LEU A 511 12.82 -17.36 -37.71
C LEU A 511 13.40 -18.15 -38.90
N ASN A 512 13.78 -17.45 -39.96
CA ASN A 512 14.34 -18.04 -41.19
C ASN A 512 15.88 -18.11 -41.16
N ILE A 513 16.53 -17.56 -40.14
CA ILE A 513 18.00 -17.60 -40.02
C ILE A 513 18.45 -19.01 -39.61
N PRO A 514 19.39 -19.64 -40.34
CA PRO A 514 19.96 -20.94 -39.97
C PRO A 514 20.52 -20.94 -38.54
N LYS A 515 20.33 -22.06 -37.80
CA LYS A 515 20.76 -22.19 -36.39
C LYS A 515 22.24 -21.90 -36.15
N ASN A 516 23.11 -22.15 -37.13
CA ASN A 516 24.55 -21.88 -37.05
C ASN A 516 24.90 -20.40 -37.30
N GLN A 517 23.96 -19.60 -37.77
CA GLN A 517 24.15 -18.18 -38.13
C GLN A 517 23.50 -17.22 -37.13
N ILE A 518 22.67 -17.71 -36.20
CA ILE A 518 22.08 -16.91 -35.12
C ILE A 518 22.68 -17.27 -33.77
N GLY A 519 22.82 -16.29 -32.89
CA GLY A 519 23.30 -16.52 -31.52
C GLY A 519 22.30 -17.35 -30.72
N HIS A 520 22.81 -18.15 -29.79
CA HIS A 520 22.00 -18.95 -28.88
C HIS A 520 22.37 -18.69 -27.42
N VAL A 521 21.39 -18.71 -26.54
CA VAL A 521 21.65 -18.60 -25.10
C VAL A 521 22.41 -19.84 -24.61
N LYS A 522 23.58 -19.62 -24.00
CA LYS A 522 24.40 -20.71 -23.45
C LYS A 522 24.04 -20.98 -21.98
N PRO A 523 23.87 -22.26 -21.56
CA PRO A 523 23.74 -22.59 -20.15
C PRO A 523 24.96 -22.12 -19.36
N ARG A 524 24.76 -21.59 -18.14
CA ARG A 524 25.87 -21.34 -17.21
C ARG A 524 26.52 -22.68 -16.87
N LYS A 525 27.80 -22.88 -17.23
CA LYS A 525 28.60 -23.99 -16.70
C LYS A 525 28.66 -23.84 -15.18
N SER A 526 28.43 -24.93 -14.43
CA SER A 526 28.62 -24.92 -12.98
C SER A 526 30.06 -24.48 -12.70
N ARG A 527 30.23 -23.41 -11.90
CA ARG A 527 31.54 -23.09 -11.36
C ARG A 527 31.93 -24.26 -10.47
N LYS A 528 32.90 -25.07 -10.88
CA LYS A 528 33.62 -25.95 -9.95
C LYS A 528 34.23 -25.04 -8.89
N THR A 529 33.65 -25.02 -7.70
CA THR A 529 34.28 -24.46 -6.51
C THR A 529 35.58 -25.22 -6.32
N LYS A 530 36.72 -24.57 -6.63
CA LYS A 530 38.01 -25.03 -6.14
C LYS A 530 38.01 -24.78 -4.63
N ASN A 531 37.55 -25.75 -3.86
CA ASN A 531 37.89 -25.83 -2.45
C ASN A 531 39.41 -25.96 -2.37
N LYS A 532 40.11 -24.86 -2.13
CA LYS A 532 41.47 -24.93 -1.60
C LYS A 532 41.31 -25.37 -0.14
N PRO A 533 41.92 -26.49 0.30
CA PRO A 533 41.97 -26.81 1.72
C PRO A 533 42.67 -25.67 2.44
N ILE A 534 42.03 -25.11 3.46
CA ILE A 534 42.68 -24.21 4.40
C ILE A 534 43.66 -25.09 5.19
N ALA A 535 44.95 -24.91 4.95
CA ALA A 535 45.97 -25.47 5.81
C ALA A 535 45.85 -24.80 7.19
N MET A 536 45.42 -25.56 8.20
CA MET A 536 45.65 -25.21 9.59
C MET A 536 47.15 -25.14 9.81
N ILE A 537 47.69 -23.93 9.93
CA ILE A 537 49.00 -23.71 10.53
C ILE A 537 48.72 -23.47 12.01
N ALA A 538 48.96 -24.49 12.82
CA ALA A 538 49.16 -24.32 14.25
C ALA A 538 50.55 -23.70 14.45
N LYS A 539 50.59 -22.52 15.08
CA LYS A 539 51.69 -22.06 15.91
C LYS A 539 51.16 -21.05 16.91
#